data_AF-A0A8D8B4I7-F1
#
_entry.id   AF-A0A8D8B4I7-F1
#
_cell.length_a   1.000
_cell.length_b   1.000
_cell.length_c   1.000
_cell.angle_alpha   90.00
_cell.angle_beta   90.00
_cell.angle_gamma   90.00
#
_symmetry.space_group_name_H-M   'P 1'
#
loop_
_entity.id
_entity.type
_entity.pdbx_description
1 polymer ?
#
loop_
_entity_poly.entity_id
_entity_poly.type
_entity_poly.pdbx_seq_one_letter_code
_entity_poly.pdbx_strand_id
1 'polypeptide(L)'
;MDPLTSIPLPTYCEHYEPLLVEEIALARHPSTVHYGKCALIGYLRPNVLESLAIPSLPDDLQLPDGATQVALSFGNYYGPTPRNCTIRVFGSVQLKGPPESPLTSSRDLVAYVKGMRADLVAKGENELEIERSLQTIVEAMARDYSPFVDVKGCEKIERAKELIGCNLRLKRINRKLRPRLDAMAREMFDC
;
A
#
# COMPACT_ATOMS: atom_id res chain seq x y z
N MET A 1 14.16 -11.19 7.22
CA MET A 1 13.39 -10.51 6.15
C MET A 1 14.11 -10.78 4.85
N ASP A 2 13.40 -10.95 3.74
CA ASP A 2 14.07 -11.00 2.44
C ASP A 2 14.77 -9.65 2.20
N PRO A 3 16.02 -9.64 1.70
CA PRO A 3 16.73 -8.39 1.48
C PRO A 3 15.95 -7.53 0.47
N LEU A 4 15.76 -6.23 0.73
CA LEU A 4 14.98 -5.36 -0.17
C LEU A 4 15.47 -5.37 -1.62
N THR A 5 16.71 -5.81 -1.84
CA THR A 5 17.31 -5.98 -3.17
C THR A 5 16.70 -7.13 -3.98
N SER A 6 16.09 -8.13 -3.33
CA SER A 6 15.39 -9.24 -3.99
C SER A 6 13.95 -8.90 -4.36
N ILE A 7 13.41 -7.80 -3.81
CA ILE A 7 12.05 -7.37 -4.10
C ILE A 7 12.00 -6.81 -5.55
N PRO A 8 11.11 -7.30 -6.42
CA PRO A 8 10.93 -6.73 -7.75
C PRO A 8 10.48 -5.28 -7.62
N LEU A 9 10.84 -4.43 -8.60
CA LEU A 9 10.35 -3.05 -8.61
C LEU A 9 8.82 -3.07 -8.73
N PRO A 10 8.08 -2.45 -7.80
CA PRO A 10 6.62 -2.43 -7.86
C PRO A 10 6.13 -1.76 -9.14
N THR A 11 5.18 -2.40 -9.84
CA THR A 11 4.46 -1.78 -10.97
C THR A 11 3.34 -0.90 -10.44
N TYR A 12 3.17 0.29 -11.02
CA TYR A 12 2.12 1.21 -10.59
C TYR A 12 0.73 0.63 -10.86
N CYS A 13 -0.13 0.64 -9.85
CA CYS A 13 -1.52 0.25 -9.98
C CYS A 13 -2.36 1.42 -10.53
N GLU A 14 -2.76 1.33 -11.80
CA GLU A 14 -3.52 2.38 -12.49
C GLU A 14 -5.02 2.40 -12.20
N HIS A 15 -5.55 1.33 -11.60
CA HIS A 15 -6.95 1.22 -11.20
C HIS A 15 -7.07 1.37 -9.68
N TYR A 16 -8.24 1.79 -9.19
CA TYR A 16 -8.50 1.87 -7.75
C TYR A 16 -8.66 0.46 -7.16
N GLU A 17 -7.54 -0.18 -6.83
CA GLU A 17 -7.52 -1.48 -6.17
C GLU A 17 -8.21 -1.37 -4.81
N PRO A 18 -9.25 -2.17 -4.51
CA PRO A 18 -9.84 -2.18 -3.18
C PRO A 18 -8.76 -2.60 -2.20
N LEU A 19 -8.50 -1.88 -1.11
CA LEU A 19 -7.56 -2.30 -0.06
C LEU A 19 -8.25 -2.19 1.30
N LEU A 20 -7.78 -2.97 2.27
CA LEU A 20 -8.09 -2.77 3.68
C LEU A 20 -7.20 -1.66 4.25
N VAL A 21 -7.67 -0.96 5.28
CA VAL A 21 -6.86 0.03 6.00
C VAL A 21 -5.62 -0.64 6.58
N GLU A 22 -5.78 -1.87 7.08
CA GLU A 22 -4.74 -2.73 7.63
C GLU A 22 -3.65 -3.07 6.61
N GLU A 23 -3.99 -3.22 5.32
CA GLU A 23 -3.00 -3.51 4.26
C GLU A 23 -1.97 -2.38 4.11
N ILE A 24 -2.32 -1.15 4.53
CA ILE A 24 -1.43 0.01 4.50
C ILE A 24 -0.85 0.27 5.90
N ALA A 25 -1.71 0.32 6.93
CA ALA A 25 -1.32 0.70 8.28
C ALA A 25 -0.39 -0.34 8.95
N LEU A 26 -0.54 -1.62 8.63
CA LEU A 26 0.24 -2.72 9.20
C LEU A 26 1.29 -3.26 8.23
N ALA A 27 1.62 -2.51 7.18
CA ALA A 27 2.69 -2.89 6.27
C ALA A 27 4.00 -3.03 7.06
N ARG A 28 4.68 -4.17 6.89
CA ARG A 28 5.91 -4.50 7.64
C ARG A 28 7.04 -3.51 7.39
N HIS A 29 7.07 -2.93 6.19
CA HIS A 29 8.07 -1.95 5.78
C HIS A 29 7.47 -1.01 4.72
N PRO A 30 7.78 0.29 4.72
CA PRO A 30 7.22 1.25 3.77
C PRO A 30 7.49 0.92 2.29
N SER A 31 8.59 0.22 1.98
CA SER A 31 8.90 -0.27 0.62
C SER A 31 7.97 -1.40 0.13
N THR A 32 7.18 -2.00 1.03
CA THR A 32 6.25 -3.09 0.72
C THR A 32 4.80 -2.61 0.61
N VAL A 33 4.55 -1.34 0.92
CA VAL A 33 3.22 -0.73 0.79
C VAL A 33 2.81 -0.68 -0.69
N HIS A 34 1.50 -0.78 -0.92
CA HIS A 34 0.88 -0.68 -2.25
C HIS A 34 1.43 0.53 -3.04
N TYR A 35 1.81 0.30 -4.29
CA TYR A 35 2.28 1.34 -5.19
C TYR A 35 1.19 1.66 -6.23
N GLY A 36 0.48 2.77 -6.02
CA GLY A 36 -0.48 3.30 -6.98
C GLY A 36 -1.84 3.63 -6.38
N LYS A 37 -2.87 3.58 -7.23
CA LYS A 37 -4.24 3.94 -6.88
C LYS A 37 -4.90 2.87 -6.00
N CYS A 38 -5.69 3.30 -5.03
CA CYS A 38 -6.38 2.43 -4.09
C CYS A 38 -7.79 2.95 -3.75
N ALA A 39 -8.67 2.03 -3.37
CA ALA A 39 -9.96 2.31 -2.78
C ALA A 39 -10.02 1.72 -1.37
N LEU A 40 -10.17 2.57 -0.35
CA LEU A 40 -10.30 2.14 1.04
C LEU A 40 -11.72 2.38 1.54
N ILE A 41 -12.18 1.53 2.45
CA ILE A 41 -13.45 1.74 3.15
C ILE A 41 -13.14 1.76 4.65
N GLY A 42 -13.62 2.78 5.34
CA GLY A 42 -13.38 2.95 6.76
C GLY A 42 -14.24 4.03 7.39
N TYR A 43 -14.05 4.26 8.68
CA TYR A 43 -14.70 5.34 9.41
C TYR A 43 -13.85 6.61 9.34
N LEU A 44 -14.42 7.72 8.85
CA LEU A 44 -13.68 8.96 8.70
C LEU A 44 -13.65 9.76 10.01
N ARG A 45 -12.43 10.00 10.49
CA ARG A 45 -12.09 11.00 11.52
C ARG A 45 -11.27 12.12 10.87
N PRO A 46 -11.00 13.25 11.56
CA PRO A 46 -10.21 14.32 10.98
C PRO A 46 -8.86 13.81 10.44
N ASN A 47 -8.69 13.88 9.11
CA ASN A 47 -7.49 13.47 8.36
C ASN A 47 -7.02 12.02 8.55
N VAL A 48 -7.87 11.12 9.06
CA VAL A 48 -7.54 9.69 9.16
C VAL A 48 -8.74 8.81 8.81
N LEU A 49 -8.47 7.66 8.21
CA LEU A 49 -9.46 6.63 7.95
C LEU A 49 -9.20 5.44 8.87
N GLU A 50 -10.13 5.20 9.78
CA GLU A 50 -10.11 4.10 10.74
C GLU A 50 -10.60 2.80 10.10
N SER A 51 -10.00 1.68 10.49
CA SER A 51 -10.39 0.36 10.02
C SER A 51 -11.76 -0.09 10.54
N LEU A 52 -12.36 -1.06 9.85
CA LEU A 52 -13.64 -1.65 10.23
C LEU A 52 -13.49 -3.17 10.34
N ALA A 53 -14.01 -3.72 11.44
CA ALA A 53 -14.25 -5.14 11.59
C ALA A 53 -15.18 -5.65 10.49
N ILE A 54 -14.90 -6.86 10.01
CA ILE A 54 -15.53 -7.45 8.82
C ILE A 54 -16.38 -8.64 9.31
N PRO A 55 -17.72 -8.51 9.36
CA PRO A 55 -18.58 -9.53 9.97
C PRO A 55 -18.50 -10.91 9.32
N SER A 56 -18.01 -11.00 8.08
CA SER A 56 -17.81 -12.29 7.41
C SER A 56 -16.50 -12.99 7.77
N LEU A 57 -15.63 -12.38 8.57
CA LEU A 57 -14.38 -12.98 9.06
C LEU A 57 -14.57 -13.54 10.47
N PRO A 58 -13.85 -14.63 10.84
CA PRO A 58 -13.81 -15.11 12.21
C PRO A 58 -13.25 -14.06 13.18
N ASP A 59 -13.81 -14.02 14.40
CA ASP A 59 -13.45 -13.02 15.43
C ASP A 59 -11.98 -13.10 15.88
N ASP A 60 -11.39 -14.28 15.85
CA ASP A 60 -9.98 -14.52 16.17
C ASP A 60 -9.02 -14.08 15.06
N LEU A 61 -9.55 -13.76 13.88
CA LEU A 61 -8.79 -13.35 12.69
C LEU A 61 -9.05 -11.90 12.28
N GLN A 62 -9.79 -11.13 13.08
CA GLN A 62 -10.06 -9.71 12.81
C GLN A 62 -9.72 -8.81 13.99
N LEU A 63 -9.40 -7.56 13.67
CA LEU A 63 -9.25 -6.50 14.66
C LEU A 63 -10.60 -5.76 14.82
N PRO A 64 -10.86 -5.16 16.00
CA PRO A 64 -12.07 -4.36 16.20
C PRO A 64 -12.08 -3.09 15.32
N ASP A 65 -13.26 -2.48 15.17
CA ASP A 65 -13.40 -1.17 14.51
C ASP A 65 -12.43 -0.15 15.15
N GLY A 66 -11.71 0.61 14.32
CA GLY A 66 -10.77 1.63 14.78
C GLY A 66 -9.45 1.10 15.36
N ALA A 67 -9.17 -0.20 15.28
CA ALA A 67 -7.90 -0.75 15.76
C ALA A 67 -6.67 -0.21 15.02
N THR A 68 -6.84 0.14 13.73
CA THR A 68 -5.79 0.73 12.91
C THR A 68 -6.35 1.90 12.12
N GLN A 69 -5.45 2.76 11.64
CA GLN A 69 -5.83 3.93 10.86
C GLN A 69 -4.75 4.27 9.84
N VAL A 70 -5.17 4.90 8.74
CA VAL A 70 -4.26 5.48 7.75
C VAL A 70 -4.48 6.98 7.65
N ALA A 71 -3.39 7.73 7.54
CA ALA A 71 -3.47 9.17 7.32
C ALA A 71 -4.02 9.48 5.93
N LEU A 72 -4.85 10.52 5.86
CA LEU A 72 -5.43 11.04 4.63
C LEU A 72 -4.91 12.45 4.37
N SER A 73 -4.48 12.71 3.15
CA SER A 73 -4.19 14.06 2.64
C SER A 73 -5.31 14.49 1.71
N PHE A 74 -6.02 15.55 2.06
CA PHE A 74 -7.06 16.17 1.23
C PHE A 74 -6.54 17.36 0.41
N GLY A 75 -5.24 17.58 0.34
CA GLY A 75 -4.66 18.75 -0.33
C GLY A 75 -5.03 18.88 -1.81
N ASN A 76 -5.34 17.75 -2.48
CA ASN A 76 -5.74 17.69 -3.88
C ASN A 76 -7.24 17.38 -4.08
N TYR A 77 -8.04 17.41 -3.01
CA TYR A 77 -9.47 17.09 -3.06
C TYR A 77 -10.31 18.37 -3.07
N TYR A 78 -11.19 18.49 -4.07
CA TYR A 78 -12.02 19.69 -4.30
C TYR A 78 -13.50 19.52 -3.94
N GLY A 79 -13.86 18.45 -3.20
CA GLY A 79 -15.25 18.16 -2.85
C GLY A 79 -15.60 18.43 -1.37
N PRO A 80 -16.88 18.26 -0.99
CA PRO A 80 -17.28 18.31 0.41
C PRO A 80 -16.81 17.04 1.14
N THR A 81 -15.96 17.20 2.14
CA THR A 81 -15.53 16.07 2.97
C THR A 81 -16.65 15.68 3.94
N PRO A 82 -17.19 14.45 3.87
CA PRO A 82 -18.14 13.94 4.86
C PRO A 82 -17.52 13.99 6.27
N ARG A 83 -18.33 13.97 7.32
CA ARG A 83 -17.82 13.98 8.71
C ARG A 83 -18.45 12.87 9.52
N ASN A 84 -17.65 12.23 10.38
CA ASN A 84 -18.10 11.24 11.36
C ASN A 84 -18.98 10.13 10.75
N CYS A 85 -18.57 9.60 9.61
CA CYS A 85 -19.32 8.57 8.91
C CYS A 85 -18.38 7.58 8.22
N THR A 86 -18.95 6.44 7.81
CA THR A 86 -18.27 5.47 6.96
C THR A 86 -18.20 5.97 5.52
N ILE A 87 -17.02 5.93 4.94
CA ILE A 87 -16.77 6.41 3.58
C ILE A 87 -15.97 5.41 2.75
N ARG A 88 -16.07 5.54 1.43
CA ARG A 88 -15.06 5.05 0.48
C ARG A 88 -14.11 6.19 0.17
N VAL A 89 -12.82 5.97 0.30
CA VAL A 89 -11.77 6.88 -0.16
C VAL A 89 -11.16 6.32 -1.43
N PHE A 90 -10.97 7.17 -2.43
CA PHE A 90 -10.20 6.90 -3.63
C PHE A 90 -8.99 7.81 -3.65
N GLY A 91 -7.81 7.24 -3.86
CA GLY A 91 -6.59 8.02 -3.87
C GLY A 91 -5.40 7.20 -4.32
N SER A 92 -4.21 7.77 -4.15
CA SER A 92 -2.96 7.06 -4.34
C SER A 92 -2.24 6.94 -3.02
N VAL A 93 -1.64 5.77 -2.79
CA VAL A 93 -0.78 5.58 -1.62
C VAL A 93 0.55 6.27 -1.87
N GLN A 94 0.96 7.10 -0.92
CA GLN A 94 2.18 7.88 -0.93
C GLN A 94 2.91 7.67 0.40
N LEU A 95 4.21 7.99 0.43
CA LEU A 95 5.03 7.96 1.62
C LEU A 95 5.37 9.38 2.04
N LYS A 96 5.24 9.64 3.33
CA LYS A 96 5.77 10.84 3.97
C LYS A 96 7.09 10.46 4.64
N GLY A 97 8.18 10.99 4.13
CA GLY A 97 9.52 10.84 4.68
C GLY A 97 10.05 12.12 5.34
N PRO A 98 11.37 12.19 5.59
CA PRO A 98 12.06 13.39 6.03
C PRO A 98 11.87 14.56 5.05
N PRO A 99 11.86 15.84 5.51
CA PRO A 99 11.56 17.01 4.67
C PRO A 99 12.42 17.14 3.40
N GLU A 100 13.68 16.73 3.46
CA GLU A 100 14.64 16.83 2.36
C GLU A 100 14.62 15.62 1.42
N SER A 101 13.82 14.59 1.72
CA SER A 101 13.83 13.37 0.92
C SER A 101 12.96 13.50 -0.33
N PRO A 102 13.49 13.18 -1.52
CA PRO A 102 12.70 13.11 -2.75
C PRO A 102 11.88 11.81 -2.86
N LEU A 103 12.03 10.86 -1.93
CA LEU A 103 11.41 9.54 -2.02
C LEU A 103 9.96 9.62 -1.53
N THR A 104 9.01 9.40 -2.44
CA THR A 104 7.57 9.61 -2.15
C THR A 104 6.75 8.33 -2.28
N SER A 105 7.35 7.23 -2.72
CA SER A 105 6.66 5.97 -2.95
C SER A 105 7.47 4.75 -2.55
N SER A 106 6.78 3.62 -2.36
CA SER A 106 7.44 2.33 -2.11
C SER A 106 8.37 1.93 -3.26
N ARG A 107 8.02 2.27 -4.52
CA ARG A 107 8.90 2.08 -5.67
C ARG A 107 10.19 2.89 -5.56
N ASP A 108 10.11 4.14 -5.12
CA ASP A 108 11.31 4.99 -4.95
C ASP A 108 12.24 4.41 -3.89
N LEU A 109 11.71 3.91 -2.77
CA LEU A 109 12.51 3.25 -1.74
C LEU A 109 13.23 2.01 -2.28
N VAL A 110 12.52 1.14 -3.02
CA VAL A 110 13.14 -0.05 -3.64
C VAL A 110 14.19 0.34 -4.67
N ALA A 111 13.92 1.34 -5.51
CA ALA A 111 14.85 1.83 -6.51
C ALA A 111 16.12 2.42 -5.87
N TYR A 112 15.96 3.20 -4.80
CA TYR A 112 17.07 3.77 -4.04
C TYR A 112 17.97 2.70 -3.46
N VAL A 113 17.42 1.69 -2.79
CA VAL A 113 18.21 0.59 -2.20
C VAL A 113 18.96 -0.21 -3.27
N LYS A 114 18.33 -0.45 -4.43
CA LYS A 114 19.01 -1.11 -5.57
C LYS A 114 20.13 -0.26 -6.16
N GLY A 115 19.92 1.04 -6.30
CA GLY A 115 20.96 1.98 -6.75
C GLY A 115 22.14 2.01 -5.78
N MET A 116 21.86 2.13 -4.48
CA MET A 116 22.90 2.08 -3.45
C MET A 116 23.70 0.79 -3.50
N ARG A 117 23.07 -0.37 -3.69
CA ARG A 117 23.81 -1.63 -3.86
C ARG A 117 24.72 -1.58 -5.08
N ALA A 118 24.23 -1.12 -6.22
CA ALA A 118 25.03 -1.01 -7.44
C ALA A 118 26.25 -0.09 -7.24
N ASP A 119 26.08 1.03 -6.54
CA ASP A 119 27.17 1.97 -6.24
C ASP A 119 28.23 1.37 -5.32
N LEU A 120 27.84 0.63 -4.28
CA LEU A 120 28.78 -0.03 -3.35
C LEU A 120 29.53 -1.17 -4.05
N VAL A 121 28.85 -1.95 -4.89
CA VAL A 121 29.49 -2.97 -5.75
C VAL A 121 30.50 -2.32 -6.69
N ALA A 122 30.15 -1.20 -7.32
CA ALA A 122 31.04 -0.48 -8.23
C ALA A 122 32.28 0.10 -7.52
N LYS A 123 32.16 0.44 -6.23
CA LYS A 123 33.28 0.86 -5.38
C LYS A 123 34.19 -0.30 -4.93
N GLY A 124 33.82 -1.54 -5.24
CA GLY A 124 34.60 -2.73 -4.87
C GLY A 124 34.46 -3.13 -3.39
N GLU A 125 33.40 -2.69 -2.72
CA GLU A 125 33.09 -3.15 -1.36
C GLU A 125 32.80 -4.65 -1.34
N ASN A 126 33.13 -5.31 -0.23
CA ASN A 126 32.81 -6.73 -0.07
C ASN A 126 31.33 -6.93 0.28
N GLU A 127 30.77 -8.11 -0.04
CA GLU A 127 29.34 -8.39 0.13
C GLU A 127 28.85 -8.19 1.59
N LEU A 128 29.71 -8.46 2.58
CA LEU A 128 29.39 -8.30 4.01
C LEU A 128 29.28 -6.83 4.44
N GLU A 129 30.06 -5.94 3.84
CA GLU A 129 29.98 -4.50 4.05
C GLU A 129 28.78 -3.90 3.32
N ILE A 130 28.54 -4.34 2.08
CA ILE A 130 27.36 -3.96 1.30
C ILE A 130 26.10 -4.29 2.10
N GLU A 131 25.95 -5.52 2.58
CA GLU A 131 24.74 -5.93 3.29
C GLU A 131 24.54 -5.16 4.60
N ARG A 132 25.61 -4.88 5.36
CA ARG A 132 25.53 -4.06 6.57
C ARG A 132 25.11 -2.61 6.29
N SER A 133 25.68 -2.01 5.24
CA SER A 133 25.33 -0.66 4.81
C SER A 133 23.87 -0.59 4.35
N LEU A 134 23.43 -1.54 3.53
CA LEU A 134 22.05 -1.62 3.07
C LEU A 134 21.09 -1.85 4.24
N GLN A 135 21.39 -2.76 5.16
CA GLN A 135 20.56 -3.02 6.33
C GLN A 135 20.33 -1.75 7.16
N THR A 136 21.39 -0.95 7.37
CA THR A 136 21.29 0.34 8.09
C THR A 136 20.34 1.31 7.38
N ILE A 137 20.42 1.39 6.04
CA ILE A 137 19.55 2.21 5.21
C ILE A 137 18.10 1.71 5.31
N VAL A 138 17.88 0.40 5.19
CA VAL A 138 16.55 -0.22 5.30
C VAL A 138 15.91 0.08 6.65
N GLU A 139 16.65 -0.09 7.74
CA GLU A 139 16.16 0.20 9.09
C GLU A 139 15.84 1.68 9.29
N ALA A 140 16.63 2.60 8.70
CA ALA A 140 16.30 4.02 8.70
C ALA A 140 15.01 4.29 7.94
N MET A 141 14.85 3.71 6.75
CA MET A 141 13.61 3.85 5.96
C MET A 141 12.37 3.38 6.75
N ALA A 142 12.48 2.26 7.47
CA ALA A 142 11.39 1.72 8.27
C ALA A 142 10.91 2.69 9.37
N ARG A 143 11.81 3.50 9.93
CA ARG A 143 11.50 4.49 10.97
C ARG A 143 11.01 5.81 10.40
N ASP A 144 11.61 6.24 9.29
CA ASP A 144 11.50 7.62 8.83
C ASP A 144 10.37 7.83 7.81
N TYR A 145 9.86 6.76 7.20
CA TYR A 145 8.79 6.82 6.21
C TYR A 145 7.50 6.22 6.74
N SER A 146 6.42 6.97 6.60
CA SER A 146 5.07 6.54 6.96
C SER A 146 4.11 6.66 5.77
N PRO A 147 3.27 5.66 5.51
CA PRO A 147 2.33 5.71 4.40
C PRO A 147 1.12 6.60 4.71
N PHE A 148 0.61 7.27 3.68
CA PHE A 148 -0.65 8.00 3.70
C PHE A 148 -1.36 7.88 2.35
N VAL A 149 -2.64 8.26 2.30
CA VAL A 149 -3.40 8.30 1.06
C VAL A 149 -3.60 9.75 0.63
N ASP A 150 -3.11 10.09 -0.57
CA ASP A 150 -3.47 11.34 -1.25
C ASP A 150 -4.85 11.19 -1.89
N VAL A 151 -5.84 11.82 -1.28
CA VAL A 151 -7.26 11.63 -1.60
C VAL A 151 -7.60 12.37 -2.89
N LYS A 152 -8.15 11.64 -3.87
CA LYS A 152 -8.71 12.16 -5.11
C LYS A 152 -10.23 12.20 -5.11
N GLY A 153 -10.87 11.33 -4.33
CA GLY A 153 -12.32 11.31 -4.17
C GLY A 153 -12.73 10.61 -2.89
N CYS A 154 -13.91 10.97 -2.36
CA CYS A 154 -14.54 10.20 -1.30
C CYS A 154 -16.06 10.26 -1.41
N GLU A 155 -16.72 9.24 -0.88
CA GLU A 155 -18.18 9.14 -0.85
C GLU A 155 -18.65 8.43 0.42
N LYS A 156 -19.83 8.79 0.92
CA LYS A 156 -20.45 8.12 2.05
C LYS A 156 -20.92 6.72 1.64
N ILE A 157 -20.74 5.73 2.51
CA ILE A 157 -21.29 4.38 2.34
C ILE A 157 -22.15 4.00 3.55
N GLU A 158 -23.35 3.47 3.30
CA GLU A 158 -24.24 2.95 4.35
C GLU A 158 -23.90 1.51 4.76
N ARG A 159 -23.63 0.64 3.78
CA ARG A 159 -23.34 -0.79 3.98
C ARG A 159 -21.85 -1.10 3.86
N ALA A 160 -21.02 -0.33 4.58
CA ALA A 160 -19.56 -0.37 4.44
C ALA A 160 -18.97 -1.77 4.71
N LYS A 161 -19.36 -2.40 5.82
CA LYS A 161 -18.87 -3.72 6.23
C LYS A 161 -19.21 -4.82 5.21
N GLU A 162 -20.39 -4.76 4.62
CA GLU A 162 -20.80 -5.70 3.58
C GLU A 162 -20.03 -5.50 2.28
N LEU A 163 -19.82 -4.25 1.88
CA LEU A 163 -19.05 -3.92 0.69
C LEU A 163 -17.58 -4.38 0.82
N ILE A 164 -16.99 -4.23 2.01
CA ILE A 164 -15.67 -4.80 2.30
C ILE A 164 -15.69 -6.32 2.11
N GLY A 165 -16.68 -7.01 2.68
CA GLY A 165 -16.84 -8.47 2.50
C GLY A 165 -16.97 -8.88 1.03
N CYS A 166 -17.74 -8.14 0.23
CA CYS A 166 -17.85 -8.35 -1.21
C CYS A 166 -16.51 -8.15 -1.94
N ASN A 167 -15.78 -7.06 -1.63
CA ASN A 167 -14.47 -6.78 -2.22
C ASN A 167 -13.47 -7.90 -1.92
N LEU A 168 -13.44 -8.42 -0.69
CA LEU A 168 -12.57 -9.54 -0.32
C LEU A 168 -12.92 -10.83 -1.08
N ARG A 169 -14.21 -11.12 -1.28
CA ARG A 169 -14.65 -12.27 -2.08
C ARG A 169 -14.21 -12.13 -3.54
N LEU A 170 -14.40 -10.95 -4.14
CA LEU A 170 -13.97 -10.66 -5.51
C LEU A 170 -12.45 -10.76 -5.65
N LYS A 171 -11.68 -10.19 -4.71
CA LYS A 171 -10.22 -10.36 -4.65
C LYS A 171 -9.81 -11.83 -4.64
N ARG A 172 -10.46 -12.65 -3.81
CA ARG A 172 -10.18 -14.10 -3.72
C ARG A 172 -10.47 -14.82 -5.04
N ILE A 173 -11.59 -14.50 -5.69
CA ILE A 173 -11.96 -15.06 -6.99
C ILE A 173 -10.93 -14.65 -8.05
N ASN A 174 -10.61 -13.37 -8.14
CA ASN A 174 -9.65 -12.85 -9.11
C ASN A 174 -8.27 -13.45 -8.93
N ARG A 175 -7.77 -13.61 -7.69
CA ARG A 175 -6.49 -14.30 -7.43
C ARG A 175 -6.48 -15.75 -7.92
N LYS A 176 -7.61 -16.46 -7.85
CA LYS A 176 -7.73 -17.84 -8.36
C LYS A 176 -7.82 -17.89 -9.89
N LEU A 177 -8.47 -16.91 -10.50
CA LEU A 177 -8.70 -16.87 -11.96
C LEU A 177 -7.51 -16.28 -12.74
N ARG A 178 -6.73 -15.38 -12.12
CA ARG A 178 -5.64 -14.65 -12.78
C ARG A 178 -4.65 -15.55 -13.53
N PRO A 179 -4.15 -16.66 -12.97
CA PRO A 179 -3.22 -17.53 -13.70
C PRO A 179 -3.83 -18.13 -14.97
N ARG A 180 -5.14 -18.38 -14.97
CA ARG A 180 -5.86 -18.92 -16.13
C ARG A 180 -6.10 -17.85 -17.19
N LEU A 181 -6.48 -16.65 -16.78
CA LEU A 181 -6.66 -15.51 -17.69
C LEU A 181 -5.34 -15.11 -18.35
N ASP A 182 -4.24 -15.11 -17.59
CA ASP A 182 -2.91 -14.79 -18.12
C ASP A 182 -2.42 -15.87 -19.10
N ALA A 183 -2.74 -17.15 -18.86
CA ALA A 183 -2.44 -18.24 -19.79
C ALA A 183 -3.23 -18.10 -21.11
N MET A 184 -4.54 -17.84 -21.02
CA MET A 184 -5.39 -17.62 -22.20
C MET A 184 -4.97 -16.38 -23.00
N ALA A 185 -4.58 -15.30 -22.32
CA ALA A 185 -4.10 -14.09 -22.99
C ALA A 185 -2.80 -14.35 -23.76
N ARG A 186 -1.85 -15.09 -23.19
CA ARG A 186 -0.62 -15.46 -23.92
C ARG A 186 -0.94 -16.32 -25.15
N GLU A 187 -1.81 -17.32 -25.01
CA GLU A 187 -2.25 -18.15 -26.14
C GLU A 187 -2.94 -17.36 -27.26
N MET A 188 -3.65 -16.28 -26.93
CA MET A 188 -4.36 -15.44 -27.90
C MET A 188 -3.48 -14.39 -28.59
N PHE A 189 -2.36 -13.99 -27.99
CA PHE A 189 -1.50 -12.90 -28.51
C PHE A 189 -0.11 -13.37 -28.96
N ASP A 190 0.26 -14.64 -28.75
CA ASP A 190 1.49 -15.26 -29.26
C ASP A 190 1.28 -16.03 -30.60
N CYS A 191 0.23 -15.70 -31.38
CA CYS A 191 0.02 -16.18 -32.77
C CYS A 191 0.37 -15.10 -33.80
#